data_AF-A0A9X9Q9N6-F1
#
_entry.id   AF-A0A9X9Q9N6-F1
#
_cell.length_a   1.000
_cell.length_b   1.000
_cell.length_c   1.000
_cell.angle_alpha   90.00
_cell.angle_beta   90.00
_cell.angle_gamma   90.00
#
_symmetry.space_group_name_H-M   'P 1'
#
loop_
_entity.id
_entity.type
_entity.pdbx_description
1 polymer ?
#
loop_
_entity_poly.entity_id
_entity_poly.type
_entity_poly.pdbx_seq_one_letter_code
_entity_poly.pdbx_strand_id
1 'polypeptide(L)' 'MEKIRVCVRKRPLGMREVRRGEINIITVEDKETLLVHEKKEAVDLTQYILQHVFYFDEVFGEACTN' A
#
# COMPACT_ATOMS: atom_id res chain seq x y z
N MET A 1 -1.49 23.60 -16.16
CA MET A 1 -2.61 22.66 -16.38
C MET A 1 -2.02 21.28 -16.54
N GLU A 2 -2.30 20.38 -15.60
CA GLU A 2 -2.01 18.95 -15.77
C GLU A 2 -2.98 18.36 -16.79
N LYS A 3 -2.45 17.55 -17.71
CA LYS A 3 -3.23 16.92 -18.79
C LYS A 3 -3.74 15.53 -18.42
N ILE A 4 -3.14 14.90 -17.41
CA ILE A 4 -3.44 13.56 -16.93
C ILE A 4 -3.27 13.60 -15.41
N ARG A 5 -4.24 13.05 -14.67
CA ARG A 5 -4.12 12.80 -13.23
C ARG A 5 -3.99 11.31 -12.97
N VAL A 6 -3.07 10.94 -12.08
CA VAL A 6 -2.83 9.58 -11.63
C VAL A 6 -3.26 9.47 -10.18
N CYS A 7 -4.37 8.77 -9.96
CA CYS A 7 -4.91 8.52 -8.63
C CYS A 7 -4.84 7.03 -8.29
N VAL A 8 -4.63 6.72 -7.01
CA VAL A 8 -4.57 5.34 -6.51
C VAL A 8 -5.54 5.16 -5.35
N ARG A 9 -6.23 4.02 -5.29
CA ARG A 9 -7.11 3.66 -4.18
C ARG A 9 -6.70 2.34 -3.55
N LYS A 10 -6.47 2.38 -2.24
CA LYS A 10 -6.30 1.20 -1.41
C LYS A 10 -7.68 0.60 -1.10
N ARG A 11 -7.85 -0.70 -1.37
CA ARG A 11 -9.02 -1.47 -0.92
C ARG A 11 -8.76 -2.06 0.48
N PRO A 12 -9.79 -2.23 1.32
CA PRO A 12 -9.65 -3.05 2.51
C PRO A 12 -9.39 -4.52 2.13
N LEU A 13 -8.85 -5.28 3.09
CA LEU A 13 -8.78 -6.73 2.98
C LEU A 13 -10.19 -7.32 2.97
N GLY A 14 -10.44 -8.24 2.06
CA GLY A 14 -11.68 -9.00 1.98
C GLY A 14 -11.77 -10.07 3.07
N MET A 15 -12.98 -10.57 3.33
CA MET A 15 -13.21 -11.55 4.40
C MET A 15 -12.36 -12.83 4.28
N ARG A 16 -12.06 -13.29 3.06
CA ARG A 16 -11.26 -14.50 2.85
C ARG A 16 -9.79 -14.28 3.23
N GLU A 17 -9.26 -13.10 2.89
CA GLU A 17 -7.88 -12.70 3.19
C GLU A 17 -7.72 -12.57 4.72
N VAL A 18 -8.69 -11.91 5.38
CA VAL A 18 -8.74 -11.81 6.84
C VAL A 18 -8.82 -13.20 7.51
N ARG A 19 -9.68 -14.10 7.02
CA ARG A 19 -9.79 -15.47 7.57
C ARG A 19 -8.51 -16.30 7.39
N ARG A 20 -7.72 -16.03 6.35
CA ARG A 20 -6.43 -16.68 6.10
C ARG A 20 -5.29 -16.05 6.90
N GLY A 21 -5.54 -14.97 7.63
CA GLY A 21 -4.51 -14.24 8.37
C GLY A 21 -3.55 -13.49 7.45
N GLU A 22 -4.01 -13.08 6.26
CA GLU A 22 -3.20 -12.26 5.36
C GLU A 22 -2.94 -10.88 5.99
N ILE A 23 -1.73 -10.37 5.78
CA ILE A 23 -1.27 -9.12 6.39
C ILE A 23 -1.37 -8.00 5.37
N ASN A 24 -1.84 -6.84 5.82
CA ASN A 24 -1.85 -5.64 5.01
C ASN A 24 -0.43 -5.07 4.90
N ILE A 25 0.09 -4.97 3.68
CA ILE A 25 1.43 -4.44 3.41
C ILE A 25 1.41 -2.99 2.90
N ILE A 26 0.24 -2.39 2.71
CA ILE A 26 0.10 -1.04 2.15
C ILE A 26 -0.30 -0.06 3.25
N THR A 27 0.35 1.09 3.33
CA THR A 27 -0.05 2.21 4.20
C THR A 27 -0.27 3.45 3.36
N VAL A 28 -1.35 4.17 3.62
CA VAL A 28 -1.60 5.50 3.05
C VAL A 28 -1.20 6.49 4.13
N GLU A 29 -0.11 7.22 3.91
CA GLU A 29 0.40 8.19 4.89
C GLU A 29 -0.39 9.49 4.83
N ASP A 30 -0.65 9.98 3.62
CA ASP A 30 -1.39 11.20 3.35
C ASP A 30 -2.13 11.10 1.99
N LYS A 31 -2.60 12.23 1.47
CA LYS A 31 -3.37 12.29 0.22
C LYS A 31 -2.54 12.06 -1.04
N GLU A 32 -1.22 12.03 -0.96
CA GLU A 32 -0.32 11.93 -2.12
C GLU A 32 0.68 10.76 -1.96
N THR A 33 0.88 10.28 -0.73
CA THR A 33 1.93 9.33 -0.37
C THR A 33 1.36 7.95 -0.01
N LEU A 34 1.89 6.92 -0.69
CA LEU A 34 1.58 5.51 -0.42
C LEU A 34 2.86 4.72 -0.13
N LEU A 35 2.84 3.94 0.94
CA LEU A 35 3.92 3.06 1.36
C LEU A 35 3.60 1.60 1.04
N VAL A 36 4.61 0.88 0.55
CA VAL A 36 4.57 -0.58 0.36
C VAL A 36 5.63 -1.23 1.22
N HIS A 37 5.22 -2.14 2.10
CA HIS A 37 6.09 -2.91 3.00
C HIS A 37 6.41 -4.27 2.37
N GLU A 38 7.49 -4.33 1.59
CA GLU A 38 7.91 -5.57 0.94
C GLU A 38 8.72 -6.44 1.91
N LYS A 39 8.22 -7.65 2.22
CA LYS A 39 8.99 -8.63 2.99
C LYS A 39 10.10 -9.20 2.12
N LYS A 40 11.35 -9.01 2.55
CA LYS A 40 12.55 -9.54 1.89
C LYS A 40 13.35 -10.43 2.82
N GLU A 41 14.24 -11.20 2.20
CA GLU A 41 15.19 -12.08 2.87
C GLU A 41 16.59 -11.72 2.35
N ALA A 42 17.49 -11.45 3.28
CA ALA A 42 18.90 -11.21 2.97
C ALA A 42 19.60 -12.55 2.66
N VAL A 43 20.82 -12.49 2.10
CA VAL A 43 21.58 -13.69 1.72
C VAL A 43 21.87 -14.60 2.92
N ASP A 44 21.96 -14.02 4.12
CA ASP A 44 22.15 -14.73 5.39
C ASP A 44 20.85 -15.28 6.00
N LEU A 45 19.75 -15.29 5.23
CA LEU A 45 18.40 -15.71 5.64
C LEU A 45 17.72 -14.77 6.67
N THR A 46 18.31 -13.60 6.95
CA THR A 46 17.67 -12.61 7.82
C THR A 46 16.46 -12.00 7.11
N GLN A 47 15.27 -12.12 7.72
CA GLN A 47 14.06 -11.47 7.20
C GLN A 47 14.02 -9.99 7.58
N TYR A 48 13.65 -9.14 6.62
CA TYR A 48 13.48 -7.71 6.84
C TYR A 48 12.32 -7.15 6.00
N ILE A 49 11.88 -5.95 6.34
CA ILE A 49 10.87 -5.22 5.57
C ILE A 49 11.56 -4.08 4.82
N LEU A 50 11.47 -4.08 3.50
CA LEU A 50 11.87 -2.96 2.66
C LEU A 50 10.66 -2.05 2.44
N GLN A 51 10.73 -0.82 2.92
CA GLN A 51 9.69 0.18 2.70
C GLN A 51 9.95 0.90 1.38
N HIS A 52 8.97 0.87 0.48
CA HIS A 52 8.95 1.67 -0.74
C HIS A 52 7.97 2.83 -0.58
N VAL A 53 8.37 4.00 -1.04
CA VAL A 53 7.53 5.21 -1.02
C VAL A 53 7.13 5.56 -2.45
N PHE A 54 5.84 5.74 -2.68
CA PHE A 54 5.27 6.17 -3.95
C PHE A 54 4.48 7.46 -3.77
N TYR A 55 4.57 8.34 -4.77
CA TYR A 55 3.88 9.62 -4.81
C TYR A 55 2.90 9.64 -6.00
N PHE A 56 1.69 10.13 -5.76
CA PHE A 56 0.60 10.25 -6.71
C PHE A 56 -0.12 11.59 -6.57
N ASP A 57 -0.93 11.96 -7.55
CA ASP A 57 -1.74 13.19 -7.48
C ASP A 57 -2.87 13.06 -6.45
N GLU A 58 -3.30 11.83 -6.16
CA GLU A 58 -4.26 11.52 -5.10
C GLU A 58 -4.21 10.05 -4.67
N VAL A 59 -4.24 9.80 -3.37
CA VAL A 59 -4.27 8.48 -2.75
C VAL A 59 -5.50 8.37 -1.85
N PHE A 60 -6.33 7.38 -2.13
CA PHE A 60 -7.54 7.08 -1.37
C PHE A 60 -7.30 5.90 -0.42
N GLY A 61 -7.59 6.09 0.86
CA GLY A 61 -7.53 5.05 1.88
C GLY A 61 -8.69 4.06 1.81
N GLU A 62 -8.63 3.03 2.66
CA GLU A 62 -9.60 1.93 2.69
C GLU A 62 -11.03 2.37 3.00
N ALA A 63 -11.19 3.47 3.74
CA ALA A 63 -12.48 4.00 4.15
C ALA A 63 -13.16 4.90 3.09
N CYS A 64 -12.49 5.20 1.98
CA CYS A 64 -13.06 6.04 0.93
C CYS A 64 -14.20 5.31 0.21
N THR A 65 -15.35 5.99 0.06
CA THR A 65 -16.50 5.53 -0.73
C THR A 65 -16.39 5.98 -2.18
N ASN A 66 -17.24 5.43 -3.06
CA ASN A 66 -17.43 5.97 -4.41
C ASN A 66 -18.23 7.27 -4.38
#